data_AF-A0AAU7RAR2-F1
#
_entry.id   AF-A0AAU7RAR2-F1
#
_cell.length_a   1.000
_cell.length_b   1.000
_cell.length_c   1.000
_cell.angle_alpha   90.00
_cell.angle_beta   90.00
_cell.angle_gamma   90.00
#
_symmetry.space_group_name_H-M   'P 1'
#
loop_
_entity.id
_entity.type
_entity.pdbx_description
1 polymer ?
#
loop_
_entity_poly.entity_id
_entity_poly.type
_entity_poly.pdbx_seq_one_letter_code
_entity_poly.pdbx_strand_id
1 'polypeptide(L)'
;MSNQPGSSTAAETDEPEAVEPSAGEASTDETVATGRPEFAPGALVLALLSIGWLAAMLWSTREAIHSTAAGVTAISLSAYALPGVITAALVTGATVALLATNRLGRATLRFLAAVGTGLLVGLVAAVAINLTYADNATTNTIAGTAAAAAIIGGAMAGARQARVVGAITLATLTAQIFVVLFSRARDPLSDLFGAGETQQSVLDAAKWVSRTESLLAGLLAGLAAYLYLTWSRRRAERRDGVASPLRWPTYLVAGAGAGLLLLLTEVIIRIGGRGLLDLAAALSEADEVAQTALGTSRVDNGIWVLFVGALTTLIVFGRTLGPRPVDDDEDEPAA
;
A
#
# COMPACT_ATOMS: atom_id res chain seq x y z
N MET A 1 50.18 57.59 43.81
CA MET A 1 51.11 58.23 42.84
C MET A 1 52.09 57.18 42.35
N SER A 2 51.84 56.63 41.16
CA SER A 2 52.84 56.06 40.25
C SER A 2 52.13 55.87 38.91
N ASN A 3 52.42 56.80 38.00
CA ASN A 3 52.05 56.75 36.59
C ASN A 3 53.21 56.11 35.84
N GLN A 4 52.93 55.11 35.01
CA GLN A 4 53.75 54.91 33.80
C GLN A 4 52.85 54.44 32.64
N PRO A 5 52.97 55.05 31.45
CA PRO A 5 52.01 54.93 30.35
C PRO A 5 52.38 53.79 29.39
N GLY A 6 51.38 53.37 28.62
CA GLY A 6 51.54 52.46 27.49
C GLY A 6 52.34 53.06 26.33
N SER A 7 52.98 52.18 25.58
CA SER A 7 53.53 52.43 24.25
C SER A 7 53.23 51.24 23.37
N SER A 8 52.57 51.54 22.26
CA SER A 8 52.21 50.65 21.15
C SER A 8 53.46 50.14 20.42
N THR A 9 53.43 48.88 19.98
CA THR A 9 54.11 48.47 18.75
C THR A 9 53.28 47.36 18.09
N ALA A 10 52.85 47.65 16.87
CA ALA A 10 52.08 46.80 16.00
C ALA A 10 52.90 45.61 15.49
N ALA A 11 52.26 44.44 15.34
CA ALA A 11 52.71 43.38 14.44
C ALA A 11 51.48 42.62 13.91
N GLU A 12 51.44 42.55 12.58
CA GLU A 12 50.69 41.71 11.64
C GLU A 12 49.39 40.99 12.03
N THR A 13 48.39 41.15 11.16
CA THR A 13 47.18 40.33 11.10
C THR A 13 47.44 39.17 10.14
N ASP A 14 47.31 37.92 10.60
CA ASP A 14 47.36 36.71 9.78
C ASP A 14 46.27 36.75 8.68
N GLU A 15 46.69 36.63 7.42
CA GLU A 15 45.80 36.25 6.30
C GLU A 15 45.56 34.73 6.32
N PRO A 16 44.34 34.25 6.06
CA PRO A 16 44.11 32.83 5.82
C PRO A 16 44.60 32.44 4.42
N GLU A 17 45.54 31.50 4.40
CA GLU A 17 46.18 30.88 3.24
C GLU A 17 45.13 30.30 2.27
N ALA A 18 45.15 30.80 1.03
CA ALA A 18 44.35 30.29 -0.07
C ALA A 18 44.91 28.94 -0.53
N VAL A 19 44.17 27.86 -0.25
CA VAL A 19 44.46 26.53 -0.80
C VAL A 19 44.13 26.51 -2.29
N GLU A 20 45.15 26.39 -3.13
CA GLU A 20 45.01 26.19 -4.57
C GLU A 20 44.34 24.83 -4.90
N PRO A 21 43.45 24.76 -5.91
CA PRO A 21 42.78 23.51 -6.27
C PRO A 21 43.76 22.60 -7.03
N SER A 22 44.14 21.50 -6.40
CA SER A 22 44.88 20.42 -7.07
C SER A 22 44.03 19.82 -8.20
N ALA A 23 44.50 20.02 -9.43
CA ALA A 23 44.03 19.30 -10.60
C ALA A 23 44.57 17.86 -10.54
N GLY A 24 43.70 16.92 -10.16
CA GLY A 24 44.05 15.50 -10.10
C GLY A 24 42.85 14.63 -9.74
N GLU A 25 42.16 14.13 -10.77
CA GLU A 25 41.27 12.97 -10.72
C GLU A 25 40.01 13.07 -9.84
N ALA A 26 39.18 14.07 -10.13
CA ALA A 26 37.74 13.91 -10.00
C ALA A 26 37.23 12.97 -11.11
N SER A 27 37.39 11.66 -10.93
CA SER A 27 36.53 10.69 -11.62
C SER A 27 35.16 10.69 -10.94
N THR A 28 34.43 11.79 -11.07
CA THR A 28 32.95 11.76 -11.04
C THR A 28 32.50 11.06 -12.30
N ASP A 29 32.68 9.74 -12.31
CA ASP A 29 31.90 8.85 -13.15
C ASP A 29 30.51 8.78 -12.51
N GLU A 30 29.81 9.92 -12.53
CA GLU A 30 28.36 9.98 -12.42
C GLU A 30 27.84 9.43 -13.75
N THR A 31 28.06 8.12 -13.93
CA THR A 31 27.47 7.37 -15.01
C THR A 31 25.98 7.55 -14.79
N VAL A 32 25.36 8.43 -15.57
CA VAL A 32 23.92 8.52 -15.72
C VAL A 32 23.51 7.13 -16.19
N ALA A 33 23.20 6.28 -15.21
CA ALA A 33 22.72 4.95 -15.45
C ALA A 33 21.43 5.18 -16.21
N THR A 34 21.50 5.05 -17.53
CA THR A 34 20.37 4.90 -18.43
C THR A 34 19.79 3.52 -18.13
N GLY A 35 19.26 3.41 -16.92
CA GLY A 35 18.80 2.18 -16.31
C GLY A 35 17.68 1.65 -17.17
N ARG A 36 17.87 0.45 -17.70
CA ARG A 36 16.79 -0.28 -18.37
C ARG A 36 15.55 -0.26 -17.47
N PRO A 37 14.35 -0.09 -18.05
CA PRO A 37 13.12 -0.03 -17.27
C PRO A 37 13.01 -1.27 -16.36
N GLU A 38 12.79 -1.01 -15.07
CA GLU A 38 12.58 -2.09 -14.10
C GLU A 38 11.27 -2.82 -14.44
N PHE A 39 11.35 -4.14 -14.60
CA PHE A 39 10.23 -4.99 -14.98
C PHE A 39 9.58 -5.64 -13.76
N ALA A 40 8.24 -5.58 -13.67
CA ALA A 40 7.44 -6.31 -12.69
C ALA A 40 7.01 -7.68 -13.25
N PRO A 41 7.62 -8.80 -12.81
CA PRO A 41 7.26 -10.11 -13.33
C PRO A 41 5.88 -10.56 -12.86
N GLY A 42 5.16 -11.30 -13.71
CA GLY A 42 3.82 -11.79 -13.35
C GLY A 42 2.71 -10.73 -13.43
N ALA A 43 2.97 -9.54 -13.99
CA ALA A 43 1.95 -8.49 -14.14
C ALA A 43 0.66 -8.96 -14.82
N LEU A 44 0.75 -9.87 -15.80
CA LEU A 44 -0.43 -10.46 -16.43
C LEU A 44 -1.28 -11.27 -15.44
N VAL A 45 -0.63 -12.11 -14.63
CA VAL A 45 -1.31 -12.92 -13.61
C VAL A 45 -1.94 -12.02 -12.55
N LEU A 46 -1.21 -11.00 -12.09
CA LEU A 46 -1.74 -10.02 -11.14
C LEU A 46 -2.94 -9.27 -11.71
N ALA A 47 -2.90 -8.85 -12.97
CA ALA A 47 -4.00 -8.17 -13.64
C ALA A 47 -5.24 -9.08 -13.77
N LEU A 48 -5.06 -10.34 -14.19
CA LEU A 48 -6.16 -11.30 -14.29
C LEU A 48 -6.78 -11.60 -12.92
N LEU A 49 -5.95 -11.81 -11.89
CA LEU A 49 -6.41 -12.05 -10.52
C LEU A 49 -7.17 -10.85 -9.97
N SER A 50 -6.67 -9.62 -10.17
CA SER A 50 -7.34 -8.41 -9.69
C SER A 50 -8.64 -8.12 -10.45
N ILE A 51 -8.68 -8.36 -11.77
CA ILE A 51 -9.92 -8.22 -12.56
C ILE A 51 -10.96 -9.23 -12.07
N GLY A 52 -10.57 -10.49 -11.87
CA GLY A 52 -11.44 -11.52 -11.31
C GLY A 52 -11.92 -11.16 -9.90
N TRP A 53 -11.03 -10.59 -9.08
CA TRP A 53 -11.38 -10.11 -7.74
C TRP A 53 -12.35 -8.94 -7.76
N LEU A 54 -12.12 -7.92 -8.60
CA LEU A 54 -13.04 -6.80 -8.77
C LEU A 54 -14.41 -7.27 -9.25
N ALA A 55 -14.45 -8.18 -10.23
CA ALA A 55 -15.70 -8.78 -10.69
C ALA A 55 -16.42 -9.54 -9.57
N ALA A 56 -15.69 -10.31 -8.75
CA ALA A 56 -16.25 -11.01 -7.59
C ALA A 56 -16.80 -10.04 -6.53
N MET A 57 -16.13 -8.92 -6.26
CA MET A 57 -16.60 -7.90 -5.32
C MET A 57 -17.86 -7.19 -5.83
N LEU A 58 -17.89 -6.83 -7.12
CA LEU A 58 -19.08 -6.25 -7.76
C LEU A 58 -20.26 -7.24 -7.74
N TRP A 59 -20.01 -8.51 -8.03
CA TRP A 59 -21.02 -9.56 -7.93
C TRP A 59 -21.52 -9.77 -6.50
N SER A 60 -20.61 -9.85 -5.52
CA SER A 60 -20.95 -9.99 -4.11
C SER A 60 -21.81 -8.83 -3.61
N THR A 61 -21.52 -7.61 -4.07
CA THR A 61 -22.30 -6.41 -3.72
C THR A 61 -23.69 -6.47 -4.35
N ARG A 62 -23.78 -6.94 -5.60
CA ARG A 62 -25.04 -7.14 -6.32
C ARG A 62 -25.95 -8.13 -5.60
N GLU A 63 -25.43 -9.30 -5.21
CA GLU A 63 -26.21 -10.31 -4.50
C GLU A 63 -26.72 -9.82 -3.14
N ALA A 64 -25.90 -9.05 -2.42
CA ALA A 64 -26.33 -8.43 -1.15
C ALA A 64 -27.54 -7.50 -1.35
N ILE A 65 -27.54 -6.72 -2.43
CA ILE A 65 -28.60 -5.75 -2.74
C ILE A 65 -29.89 -6.43 -3.26
N HIS A 66 -29.77 -7.49 -4.08
CA HIS A 66 -30.94 -8.16 -4.67
C HIS A 66 -31.62 -9.17 -3.73
N SER A 67 -31.02 -9.52 -2.60
CA SER A 67 -31.63 -10.45 -1.65
C SER A 67 -32.94 -9.90 -1.05
N THR A 68 -34.01 -10.70 -1.05
CA THR A 68 -35.40 -10.31 -0.71
C THR A 68 -35.59 -9.83 0.74
N ALA A 69 -34.57 -9.97 1.59
CA ALA A 69 -34.54 -9.46 2.97
C ALA A 69 -34.12 -7.98 3.07
N ALA A 70 -33.70 -7.36 1.97
CA ALA A 70 -32.92 -6.14 1.97
C ALA A 70 -33.70 -4.83 1.87
N GLY A 71 -35.01 -4.74 2.15
CA GLY A 71 -35.82 -3.50 2.00
C GLY A 71 -35.11 -2.17 2.37
N VAL A 72 -35.27 -1.66 3.59
CA VAL A 72 -34.56 -0.44 4.07
C VAL A 72 -33.09 -0.76 4.40
N THR A 73 -32.74 -2.03 4.58
CA THR A 73 -31.40 -2.53 4.94
C THR A 73 -30.44 -2.68 3.75
N ALA A 74 -30.91 -2.61 2.50
CA ALA A 74 -30.07 -2.70 1.29
C ALA A 74 -29.09 -1.55 1.20
N ILE A 75 -29.50 -0.34 1.58
CA ILE A 75 -28.65 0.85 1.52
C ILE A 75 -27.48 0.70 2.50
N SER A 76 -27.76 0.27 3.74
CA SER A 76 -26.72 -0.01 4.73
C SER A 76 -25.79 -1.14 4.25
N LEU A 77 -26.33 -2.28 3.78
CA LEU A 77 -25.54 -3.41 3.23
C LEU A 77 -24.67 -3.01 2.02
N SER A 78 -25.17 -2.12 1.17
CA SER A 78 -24.40 -1.54 0.06
C SER A 78 -23.21 -0.75 0.60
N ALA A 79 -23.45 0.12 1.60
CA ALA A 79 -22.40 0.92 2.23
C ALA A 79 -21.32 0.07 2.90
N TYR A 80 -21.66 -1.13 3.41
CA TYR A 80 -20.70 -2.09 3.94
C TYR A 80 -19.81 -2.75 2.88
N ALA A 81 -20.31 -2.94 1.66
CA ALA A 81 -19.57 -3.61 0.58
C ALA A 81 -18.66 -2.66 -0.21
N LEU A 82 -18.96 -1.36 -0.21
CA LEU A 82 -18.23 -0.33 -0.94
C LEU A 82 -16.72 -0.28 -0.70
N PRO A 83 -16.22 -0.37 0.55
CA PRO A 83 -14.78 -0.27 0.77
C PRO A 83 -14.01 -1.35 0.01
N GLY A 84 -14.54 -2.57 -0.02
CA GLY A 84 -13.92 -3.68 -0.75
C GLY A 84 -13.91 -3.46 -2.27
N VAL A 85 -15.00 -2.91 -2.84
CA VAL A 85 -15.04 -2.56 -4.28
C VAL A 85 -14.03 -1.46 -4.61
N ILE A 86 -13.91 -0.43 -3.77
CA ILE A 86 -12.98 0.68 -3.98
C ILE A 86 -11.52 0.19 -3.90
N THR A 87 -11.16 -0.61 -2.88
CA THR A 87 -9.81 -1.19 -2.80
C THR A 87 -9.54 -2.13 -3.99
N ALA A 88 -10.52 -2.94 -4.40
CA ALA A 88 -10.39 -3.82 -5.57
C ALA A 88 -10.19 -3.04 -6.87
N ALA A 89 -10.91 -1.94 -7.07
CA ALA A 89 -10.76 -1.06 -8.23
C ALA A 89 -9.37 -0.39 -8.25
N LEU A 90 -8.90 0.07 -7.08
CA LEU A 90 -7.57 0.63 -6.90
C LEU A 90 -6.46 -0.36 -7.25
N VAL A 91 -6.54 -1.58 -6.73
CA VAL A 91 -5.57 -2.64 -7.03
C VAL A 91 -5.62 -3.03 -8.50
N THR A 92 -6.82 -3.15 -9.09
CA THR A 92 -7.00 -3.50 -10.50
C THR A 92 -6.43 -2.44 -11.43
N GLY A 93 -6.66 -1.16 -11.13
CA GLY A 93 -6.04 -0.06 -11.85
C GLY A 93 -4.51 -0.15 -11.84
N ALA A 94 -3.92 -0.46 -10.68
CA ALA A 94 -2.47 -0.62 -10.54
C ALA A 94 -1.91 -1.82 -11.32
N THR A 95 -2.51 -3.00 -11.21
CA THR A 95 -2.01 -4.23 -11.86
C THR A 95 -2.18 -4.19 -13.37
N VAL A 96 -3.30 -3.69 -13.89
CA VAL A 96 -3.54 -3.54 -15.34
C VAL A 96 -2.63 -2.47 -15.92
N ALA A 97 -2.42 -1.34 -15.22
CA ALA A 97 -1.45 -0.35 -15.63
C ALA A 97 -0.01 -0.88 -15.59
N LEU A 98 0.37 -1.68 -14.58
CA LEU A 98 1.68 -2.36 -14.55
C LEU A 98 1.86 -3.27 -15.76
N LEU A 99 0.82 -4.05 -16.13
CA LEU A 99 0.84 -4.89 -17.32
C LEU A 99 1.06 -4.07 -18.60
N ALA A 100 0.30 -2.98 -18.76
CA ALA A 100 0.35 -2.12 -19.95
C ALA A 100 1.69 -1.37 -20.09
N THR A 101 2.31 -1.01 -18.96
CA THR A 101 3.46 -0.08 -18.95
C THR A 101 4.80 -0.73 -18.66
N ASN A 102 4.83 -2.02 -18.35
CA ASN A 102 6.01 -2.81 -17.97
C ASN A 102 7.19 -2.75 -18.98
N ARG A 103 6.93 -2.39 -20.24
CA ARG A 103 7.95 -2.31 -21.31
C ARG A 103 8.32 -0.87 -21.69
N LEU A 104 7.66 0.13 -21.11
CA LEU A 104 7.87 1.53 -21.45
C LEU A 104 9.10 2.08 -20.69
N GLY A 105 10.12 2.51 -21.43
CA GLY A 105 11.35 3.09 -20.85
C GLY A 105 11.23 4.56 -20.47
N ARG A 106 10.41 5.35 -21.18
CA ARG A 106 10.29 6.80 -20.96
C ARG A 106 9.36 7.08 -19.78
N ALA A 107 9.88 7.68 -18.71
CA ALA A 107 9.14 7.93 -17.47
C ALA A 107 7.81 8.67 -17.68
N THR A 108 7.81 9.74 -18.48
CA THR A 108 6.59 10.53 -18.76
C THR A 108 5.55 9.73 -19.53
N LEU A 109 5.95 9.02 -20.60
CA LEU A 109 5.02 8.17 -21.36
C LEU A 109 4.49 7.02 -20.50
N ARG A 110 5.34 6.43 -19.67
CA ARG A 110 4.97 5.36 -18.74
C ARG A 110 3.93 5.85 -17.75
N PHE A 111 4.14 7.03 -17.16
CA PHE A 111 3.17 7.63 -16.23
C PHE A 111 1.84 7.96 -16.92
N LEU A 112 1.87 8.62 -18.08
CA LEU A 112 0.66 8.96 -18.83
C LEU A 112 -0.11 7.70 -19.26
N ALA A 113 0.58 6.68 -19.76
CA ALA A 113 -0.02 5.41 -20.13
C ALA A 113 -0.60 4.68 -18.90
N ALA A 114 0.07 4.75 -17.74
CA ALA A 114 -0.40 4.13 -16.51
C ALA A 114 -1.68 4.79 -15.99
N VAL A 115 -1.72 6.13 -15.96
CA VAL A 115 -2.90 6.92 -15.61
C VAL A 115 -4.04 6.67 -16.60
N GLY A 116 -3.76 6.69 -17.91
CA GLY A 116 -4.74 6.41 -18.95
C GLY A 116 -5.32 4.99 -18.87
N THR A 117 -4.48 4.00 -18.52
CA THR A 117 -4.95 2.62 -18.30
C THR A 117 -5.84 2.54 -17.06
N GLY A 118 -5.47 3.21 -15.96
CA GLY A 118 -6.31 3.33 -14.77
C GLY A 118 -7.66 3.99 -15.06
N LEU A 119 -7.68 5.03 -15.90
CA LEU A 119 -8.90 5.69 -16.37
C LEU A 119 -9.79 4.73 -17.16
N LEU A 120 -9.23 3.95 -18.08
CA LEU A 120 -9.99 2.95 -18.86
C LEU A 120 -10.59 1.88 -17.94
N VAL A 121 -9.81 1.35 -16.99
CA VAL A 121 -10.31 0.40 -15.99
C VAL A 121 -11.43 1.03 -15.16
N GLY A 122 -11.25 2.28 -14.71
CA GLY A 122 -12.25 3.02 -13.95
C GLY A 122 -13.55 3.23 -14.72
N LEU A 123 -13.46 3.57 -16.01
CA LEU A 123 -14.62 3.74 -16.88
C LEU A 123 -15.37 2.42 -17.10
N VAL A 124 -14.66 1.32 -17.34
CA VAL A 124 -15.26 -0.01 -17.45
C VAL A 124 -15.96 -0.42 -16.15
N ALA A 125 -15.33 -0.18 -15.00
CA ALA A 125 -15.93 -0.45 -13.69
C ALA A 125 -17.17 0.41 -13.44
N ALA A 126 -17.11 1.71 -13.74
CA ALA A 126 -18.24 2.63 -13.61
C ALA A 126 -19.42 2.21 -14.50
N VAL A 127 -19.16 1.84 -15.75
CA VAL A 127 -20.18 1.30 -16.67
C VAL A 127 -20.77 0.00 -16.11
N ALA A 128 -19.95 -0.92 -15.62
CA ALA A 128 -20.43 -2.16 -15.02
C ALA A 128 -21.33 -1.91 -13.80
N ILE A 129 -20.96 -0.95 -12.94
CA ILE A 129 -21.76 -0.54 -11.78
C ILE A 129 -23.11 0.04 -12.26
N ASN A 130 -23.10 1.02 -13.17
CA ASN A 130 -24.33 1.66 -13.66
C ASN A 130 -25.27 0.71 -14.43
N LEU A 131 -24.73 -0.30 -15.11
CA LEU A 131 -25.56 -1.34 -15.76
C LEU A 131 -26.13 -2.36 -14.76
N THR A 132 -25.53 -2.51 -13.59
CA THR A 132 -25.89 -3.53 -12.60
C THR A 132 -26.86 -2.99 -11.54
N TYR A 133 -26.74 -1.72 -11.18
CA TYR A 133 -27.53 -1.08 -10.12
C TYR A 133 -28.52 -0.06 -10.69
N ALA A 134 -29.62 0.19 -9.97
CA ALA A 134 -30.61 1.18 -10.38
C ALA A 134 -29.98 2.58 -10.51
N ASP A 135 -30.35 3.30 -11.56
CA ASP A 135 -29.76 4.60 -11.91
C ASP A 135 -30.27 5.68 -10.95
N ASN A 136 -29.47 6.01 -9.94
CA ASN A 136 -29.74 7.03 -8.95
C ASN A 136 -28.43 7.75 -8.56
N ALA A 137 -28.55 8.89 -7.88
CA ALA A 137 -27.40 9.72 -7.50
C ALA A 137 -26.35 8.93 -6.68
N THR A 138 -26.83 8.04 -5.80
CA THR A 138 -26.03 7.15 -4.94
C THR A 138 -25.14 6.22 -5.76
N THR A 139 -25.70 5.53 -6.76
CA THR A 139 -24.97 4.62 -7.67
C THR A 139 -23.89 5.37 -8.46
N ASN A 140 -24.18 6.57 -8.93
CA ASN A 140 -23.23 7.39 -9.69
C ASN A 140 -22.05 7.86 -8.83
N THR A 141 -22.27 8.21 -7.56
CA THR A 141 -21.19 8.54 -6.61
C THR A 141 -20.26 7.35 -6.38
N ILE A 142 -20.83 6.15 -6.24
CA ILE A 142 -20.08 4.90 -6.07
C ILE A 142 -19.23 4.60 -7.32
N ALA A 143 -19.85 4.68 -8.50
CA ALA A 143 -19.19 4.48 -9.78
C ALA A 143 -18.03 5.46 -9.97
N GLY A 144 -18.25 6.75 -9.69
CA GLY A 144 -17.22 7.78 -9.75
C GLY A 144 -16.07 7.56 -8.77
N THR A 145 -16.38 7.13 -7.54
CA THR A 145 -15.37 6.84 -6.51
C THR A 145 -14.51 5.63 -6.88
N ALA A 146 -15.12 4.55 -7.39
CA ALA A 146 -14.41 3.39 -7.89
C ALA A 146 -13.53 3.74 -9.11
N ALA A 147 -14.03 4.59 -10.01
CA ALA A 147 -13.25 5.07 -11.15
C ALA A 147 -12.04 5.91 -10.70
N ALA A 148 -12.23 6.84 -9.76
CA ALA A 148 -11.13 7.61 -9.18
C ALA A 148 -10.08 6.71 -8.52
N ALA A 149 -10.53 5.68 -7.79
CA ALA A 149 -9.65 4.71 -7.16
C ALA A 149 -8.81 3.93 -8.19
N ALA A 150 -9.40 3.49 -9.30
CA ALA A 150 -8.68 2.83 -10.40
C ALA A 150 -7.66 3.76 -11.08
N ILE A 151 -7.98 5.04 -11.24
CA ILE A 151 -7.03 6.05 -11.77
C ILE A 151 -5.83 6.22 -10.83
N ILE A 152 -6.08 6.35 -9.53
CA ILE A 152 -5.02 6.45 -8.50
C ILE A 152 -4.17 5.18 -8.51
N GLY A 153 -4.81 4.01 -8.59
CA GLY A 153 -4.17 2.72 -8.83
C GLY A 153 -3.20 2.75 -10.01
N GLY A 154 -3.69 3.18 -11.17
CA GLY A 154 -2.90 3.34 -12.38
C GLY A 154 -1.73 4.31 -12.20
N ALA A 155 -1.95 5.44 -11.54
CA ALA A 155 -0.89 6.41 -11.26
C ALA A 155 0.26 5.81 -10.42
N MET A 156 -0.04 4.94 -9.44
CA MET A 156 0.98 4.24 -8.66
C MET A 156 1.86 3.34 -9.53
N ALA A 157 1.29 2.64 -10.52
CA ALA A 157 2.07 1.83 -11.47
C ALA A 157 3.03 2.66 -12.33
N GLY A 158 2.74 3.95 -12.50
CA GLY A 158 3.62 4.92 -13.14
C GLY A 158 4.85 5.32 -12.32
N ALA A 159 4.96 4.91 -11.04
CA ALA A 159 6.12 5.17 -10.18
C ALA A 159 7.36 4.38 -10.63
N ARG A 160 8.58 4.88 -10.42
CA ARG A 160 9.84 4.28 -10.96
C ARG A 160 10.09 2.83 -10.55
N GLN A 161 9.47 2.35 -9.47
CA GLN A 161 9.77 1.03 -8.90
C GLN A 161 8.68 -0.02 -9.18
N ALA A 162 8.64 -0.54 -10.40
CA ALA A 162 7.57 -1.46 -10.84
C ALA A 162 7.48 -2.73 -9.98
N ARG A 163 8.61 -3.27 -9.50
CA ARG A 163 8.62 -4.45 -8.62
C ARG A 163 7.95 -4.19 -7.27
N VAL A 164 8.09 -2.98 -6.74
CA VAL A 164 7.44 -2.62 -5.47
C VAL A 164 5.95 -2.51 -5.64
N VAL A 165 5.47 -1.88 -6.71
CA VAL A 165 4.03 -1.80 -6.98
C VAL A 165 3.45 -3.21 -7.17
N GLY A 166 4.17 -4.11 -7.84
CA GLY A 166 3.79 -5.52 -7.93
C GLY A 166 3.71 -6.23 -6.57
N ALA A 167 4.67 -5.97 -5.67
CA ALA A 167 4.67 -6.51 -4.31
C ALA A 167 3.50 -5.96 -3.48
N ILE A 168 3.27 -4.65 -3.54
CA ILE A 168 2.15 -3.96 -2.87
C ILE A 168 0.83 -4.55 -3.33
N THR A 169 0.61 -4.64 -4.64
CA THR A 169 -0.66 -5.17 -5.21
C THR A 169 -0.89 -6.64 -4.84
N LEU A 170 0.14 -7.49 -4.88
CA LEU A 170 0.01 -8.88 -4.42
C LEU A 170 -0.29 -8.95 -2.92
N ALA A 171 0.39 -8.16 -2.09
CA ALA A 171 0.16 -8.11 -0.65
C ALA A 171 -1.28 -7.69 -0.33
N THR A 172 -1.80 -6.68 -1.03
CA THR A 172 -3.18 -6.21 -0.86
C THR A 172 -4.21 -7.25 -1.33
N LEU A 173 -3.97 -7.95 -2.44
CA LEU A 173 -4.84 -9.07 -2.86
C LEU A 173 -4.82 -10.20 -1.81
N THR A 174 -3.64 -10.53 -1.30
CA THR A 174 -3.48 -11.57 -0.27
C THR A 174 -4.27 -11.22 0.99
N ALA A 175 -4.16 -9.97 1.47
CA ALA A 175 -4.92 -9.49 2.63
C ALA A 175 -6.44 -9.55 2.39
N GLN A 176 -6.91 -9.10 1.22
CA GLN A 176 -8.35 -9.11 0.89
C GLN A 176 -8.92 -10.53 0.80
N ILE A 177 -8.22 -11.43 0.12
CA ILE A 177 -8.63 -12.84 0.01
C ILE A 177 -8.63 -13.48 1.41
N PHE A 178 -7.61 -13.20 2.22
CA PHE A 178 -7.54 -13.70 3.59
C PHE A 178 -8.73 -13.23 4.42
N VAL A 179 -9.08 -11.94 4.40
CA VAL A 179 -10.23 -11.40 5.15
C VAL A 179 -11.53 -12.11 4.77
N VAL A 180 -11.76 -12.35 3.47
CA VAL A 180 -12.94 -13.10 3.02
C VAL A 180 -12.91 -14.55 3.49
N LEU A 181 -11.76 -15.22 3.46
CA LEU A 181 -11.64 -16.58 4.00
C LEU A 181 -11.84 -16.61 5.52
N PHE A 182 -11.28 -15.63 6.23
CA PHE A 182 -11.36 -15.48 7.67
C PHE A 182 -12.78 -15.19 8.16
N SER A 183 -13.64 -14.62 7.31
CA SER A 183 -15.07 -14.41 7.65
C SER A 183 -15.77 -15.68 8.12
N ARG A 184 -15.38 -16.87 7.61
CA ARG A 184 -15.92 -18.17 8.05
C ARG A 184 -15.47 -18.59 9.46
N ALA A 185 -14.39 -18.01 9.96
CA ALA A 185 -13.84 -18.29 11.28
C ALA A 185 -14.28 -17.26 12.33
N ARG A 186 -15.02 -16.20 11.94
CA ARG A 186 -15.41 -15.14 12.88
C ARG A 186 -16.32 -15.64 13.99
N ASP A 187 -17.36 -16.40 13.66
CA ASP A 187 -18.30 -16.95 14.64
C ASP A 187 -17.59 -17.88 15.65
N PRO A 188 -16.85 -18.93 15.23
CA PRO A 188 -16.17 -19.79 16.19
C PRO A 188 -15.07 -19.08 16.98
N LEU A 189 -14.41 -18.06 16.42
CA LEU A 189 -13.46 -17.25 17.17
C LEU A 189 -14.14 -16.32 18.16
N SER A 190 -15.32 -15.77 17.81
CA SER A 190 -16.12 -14.95 18.72
C SER A 190 -16.54 -15.77 19.95
N ASP A 191 -16.99 -17.00 19.74
CA ASP A 191 -17.30 -17.93 20.82
C ASP A 191 -16.05 -18.25 21.66
N LEU A 192 -14.91 -18.51 21.00
CA LEU A 192 -13.63 -18.78 21.67
C LEU A 192 -13.13 -17.58 22.51
N PHE A 193 -13.36 -16.34 22.04
CA PHE A 193 -13.02 -15.12 22.77
C PHE A 193 -14.07 -14.72 23.82
N GLY A 194 -15.11 -15.54 24.02
CA GLY A 194 -16.05 -15.41 25.12
C GLY A 194 -17.28 -14.56 24.81
N ALA A 195 -17.76 -14.56 23.57
CA ALA A 195 -19.07 -13.97 23.24
C ALA A 195 -20.18 -14.73 23.99
N GLY A 196 -20.78 -14.05 24.98
CA GLY A 196 -21.87 -14.59 25.80
C GLY A 196 -23.17 -13.81 25.60
N GLU A 197 -24.09 -13.93 26.57
CA GLU A 197 -25.43 -13.32 26.48
C GLU A 197 -25.44 -11.80 26.70
N THR A 198 -24.32 -11.21 27.16
CA THR A 198 -24.24 -9.78 27.42
C THR A 198 -23.68 -9.02 26.23
N GLN A 199 -24.24 -7.85 25.93
CA GLN A 199 -23.76 -6.97 24.86
C GLN A 199 -22.28 -6.61 25.02
N GLN A 200 -21.81 -6.42 26.26
CA GLN A 200 -20.40 -6.14 26.56
C GLN A 200 -19.48 -7.30 26.15
N SER A 201 -19.85 -8.55 26.48
CA SER A 201 -19.07 -9.73 26.12
C SER A 201 -18.94 -9.91 24.60
N VAL A 202 -20.03 -9.67 23.86
CA VAL A 202 -20.02 -9.72 22.38
C VAL A 202 -19.11 -8.64 21.79
N LEU A 203 -19.17 -7.41 22.32
CA LEU A 203 -18.33 -6.31 21.86
C LEU A 203 -16.83 -6.55 22.14
N ASP A 204 -16.49 -7.09 23.30
CA ASP A 204 -15.10 -7.39 23.66
C ASP A 204 -14.53 -8.56 22.85
N ALA A 205 -15.33 -9.61 22.62
CA ALA A 205 -14.96 -10.70 21.72
C ALA A 205 -14.74 -10.19 20.28
N ALA A 206 -15.63 -9.34 19.76
CA ALA A 206 -15.50 -8.75 18.42
C ALA A 206 -14.20 -7.93 18.26
N LYS A 207 -13.77 -7.19 19.29
CA LYS A 207 -12.48 -6.48 19.28
C LYS A 207 -11.30 -7.46 19.14
N TRP A 208 -11.33 -8.57 19.86
CA TRP A 208 -10.28 -9.59 19.78
C TRP A 208 -10.25 -10.32 18.43
N VAL A 209 -11.43 -10.62 17.87
CA VAL A 209 -11.55 -11.16 16.50
C VAL A 209 -10.93 -10.18 15.50
N SER A 210 -11.31 -8.90 15.53
CA SER A 210 -10.79 -7.88 14.59
C SER A 210 -9.28 -7.66 14.70
N ARG A 211 -8.73 -7.69 15.92
CA ARG A 211 -7.27 -7.60 16.15
C ARG A 211 -6.55 -8.80 15.57
N THR A 212 -7.05 -10.01 15.86
CA THR A 212 -6.49 -11.27 15.34
C THR A 212 -6.51 -11.29 13.82
N GLU A 213 -7.64 -10.90 13.21
CA GLU A 213 -7.79 -10.77 11.76
C GLU A 213 -6.74 -9.82 11.17
N SER A 214 -6.58 -8.63 11.74
CA SER A 214 -5.65 -7.61 11.23
C SER A 214 -4.18 -8.01 11.39
N LEU A 215 -3.82 -8.65 12.52
CA LEU A 215 -2.48 -9.18 12.75
C LEU A 215 -2.12 -10.24 11.70
N LEU A 216 -3.02 -11.20 11.46
CA LEU A 216 -2.79 -12.27 10.49
C LEU A 216 -2.79 -11.75 9.04
N ALA A 217 -3.70 -10.82 8.71
CA ALA A 217 -3.72 -10.17 7.41
C ALA A 217 -2.40 -9.42 7.13
N GLY A 218 -1.90 -8.65 8.10
CA GLY A 218 -0.61 -7.97 8.01
C GLY A 218 0.56 -8.93 7.84
N LEU A 219 0.59 -10.02 8.62
CA LEU A 219 1.62 -11.06 8.53
C LEU A 219 1.65 -11.68 7.13
N LEU A 220 0.50 -12.12 6.62
CA LEU A 220 0.39 -12.74 5.29
C LEU A 220 0.72 -11.76 4.16
N ALA A 221 0.28 -10.50 4.27
CA ALA A 221 0.59 -9.45 3.32
C ALA A 221 2.10 -9.16 3.27
N GLY A 222 2.76 -9.03 4.42
CA GLY A 222 4.20 -8.81 4.51
C GLY A 222 5.00 -9.99 3.94
N LEU A 223 4.58 -11.22 4.24
CA LEU A 223 5.21 -12.41 3.67
C LEU A 223 5.05 -12.47 2.15
N ALA A 224 3.85 -12.18 1.63
CA ALA A 224 3.59 -12.13 0.19
C ALA A 224 4.44 -11.06 -0.51
N ALA A 225 4.56 -9.86 0.09
CA ALA A 225 5.42 -8.79 -0.42
C ALA A 225 6.88 -9.24 -0.49
N TYR A 226 7.41 -9.81 0.59
CA TYR A 226 8.78 -10.33 0.65
C TYR A 226 9.03 -11.41 -0.41
N LEU A 227 8.14 -12.40 -0.51
CA LEU A 227 8.27 -13.51 -1.45
C LEU A 227 8.21 -13.03 -2.90
N TYR A 228 7.34 -12.07 -3.21
CA TYR A 228 7.30 -11.46 -4.54
C TYR A 228 8.58 -10.71 -4.88
N LEU A 229 9.09 -9.88 -3.96
CA LEU A 229 10.35 -9.15 -4.18
C LEU A 229 11.51 -10.13 -4.39
N THR A 230 11.60 -11.16 -3.55
CA THR A 230 12.64 -12.20 -3.65
C THR A 230 12.54 -12.98 -4.97
N TRP A 231 11.33 -13.38 -5.36
CA TRP A 231 11.08 -14.05 -6.62
C TRP A 231 11.41 -13.15 -7.83
N SER A 232 11.02 -11.88 -7.75
CA SER A 232 11.28 -10.90 -8.82
C SER A 232 12.76 -10.63 -9.00
N ARG A 233 13.53 -10.57 -7.90
CA ARG A 233 14.98 -10.44 -7.89
C ARG A 233 15.64 -11.64 -8.56
N ARG A 234 15.31 -12.86 -8.12
CA ARG A 234 15.82 -14.11 -8.71
C ARG A 234 15.52 -14.21 -10.21
N ARG A 235 14.35 -13.73 -10.66
CA ARG A 235 13.98 -13.73 -12.08
C ARG A 235 14.77 -12.68 -12.89
N ALA A 236 15.05 -11.53 -12.30
CA ALA A 236 15.90 -10.51 -12.91
C ALA A 236 17.35 -10.98 -13.02
N GLU A 237 17.90 -11.60 -11.98
CA GLU A 237 19.25 -12.21 -12.01
C GLU A 237 19.37 -13.23 -13.15
N ARG A 238 18.39 -14.12 -13.31
CA ARG A 238 18.37 -15.11 -14.41
C ARG A 238 18.27 -14.48 -15.80
N ARG A 239 17.65 -13.32 -15.94
CA ARG A 239 17.42 -12.67 -17.24
C ARG A 239 18.59 -11.77 -17.64
N ASP A 240 19.11 -11.01 -16.69
CA ASP A 240 20.04 -9.90 -16.93
C ASP A 240 21.43 -10.15 -16.31
N GLY A 241 21.66 -11.30 -15.67
CA GLY A 241 22.93 -11.71 -15.08
C GLY A 241 23.22 -11.11 -13.70
N VAL A 242 22.88 -9.83 -13.50
CA VAL A 242 23.01 -9.12 -12.20
C VAL A 242 21.74 -8.31 -11.96
N ALA A 243 21.07 -8.53 -10.82
CA ALA A 243 19.98 -7.68 -10.39
C ALA A 243 20.51 -6.59 -9.45
N SER A 244 20.13 -5.33 -9.70
CA SER A 244 20.38 -4.25 -8.75
C SER A 244 19.75 -4.60 -7.39
N PRO A 245 20.52 -4.52 -6.29
CA PRO A 245 20.00 -4.81 -4.97
C PRO A 245 18.96 -3.76 -4.56
N LEU A 246 17.80 -4.21 -4.09
CA LEU A 246 16.82 -3.34 -3.46
C LEU A 246 17.32 -2.94 -2.07
N ARG A 247 17.22 -1.65 -1.73
CA ARG A 247 17.59 -1.15 -0.40
C ARG A 247 16.54 -1.56 0.64
N TRP A 248 16.95 -1.65 1.90
CA TRP A 248 16.06 -2.03 3.00
C TRP A 248 14.74 -1.20 3.09
N PRO A 249 14.70 0.12 2.80
CA PRO A 249 13.44 0.88 2.88
C PRO A 249 12.40 0.38 1.88
N THR A 250 12.86 -0.20 0.78
CA THR A 250 11.98 -0.73 -0.25
C THR A 250 11.19 -1.95 0.22
N TYR A 251 11.82 -2.81 1.02
CA TYR A 251 11.14 -3.93 1.66
C TYR A 251 10.13 -3.44 2.71
N LEU A 252 10.49 -2.42 3.50
CA LEU A 252 9.56 -1.79 4.45
C LEU A 252 8.31 -1.26 3.73
N VAL A 253 8.48 -0.46 2.67
CA VAL A 253 7.36 0.12 1.90
C VAL A 253 6.51 -0.96 1.25
N ALA A 254 7.12 -2.01 0.67
CA ALA A 254 6.38 -3.11 0.07
C ALA A 254 5.55 -3.88 1.11
N GLY A 255 6.12 -4.13 2.29
CA GLY A 255 5.43 -4.76 3.42
C GLY A 255 4.29 -3.92 3.98
N ALA A 256 4.51 -2.61 4.11
CA ALA A 256 3.48 -1.65 4.51
C ALA A 256 2.38 -1.45 3.47
N GLY A 257 2.62 -1.88 2.22
CA GLY A 257 1.80 -1.59 1.05
C GLY A 257 0.33 -1.90 1.20
N ALA A 258 -0.01 -3.08 1.72
CA ALA A 258 -1.40 -3.48 1.90
C ALA A 258 -2.14 -2.52 2.85
N GLY A 259 -1.55 -2.21 4.00
CA GLY A 259 -2.12 -1.26 4.96
C GLY A 259 -2.18 0.16 4.40
N LEU A 260 -1.17 0.62 3.67
CA LEU A 260 -1.19 1.92 2.99
C LEU A 260 -2.36 2.03 1.98
N LEU A 261 -2.65 0.97 1.22
CA LEU A 261 -3.77 0.96 0.28
C LEU A 261 -5.13 0.92 0.99
N LEU A 262 -5.23 0.24 2.13
CA LEU A 262 -6.45 0.25 2.96
C LEU A 262 -6.71 1.65 3.52
N LEU A 263 -5.68 2.32 4.05
CA LEU A 263 -5.79 3.70 4.55
C LEU A 263 -6.11 4.68 3.43
N LEU A 264 -5.47 4.53 2.26
CA LEU A 264 -5.78 5.33 1.08
C LEU A 264 -7.22 5.12 0.61
N THR A 265 -7.73 3.88 0.67
CA THR A 265 -9.13 3.58 0.37
C THR A 265 -10.06 4.33 1.33
N GLU A 266 -9.76 4.35 2.63
CA GLU A 266 -10.56 5.10 3.60
C GLU A 266 -10.52 6.62 3.31
N VAL A 267 -9.38 7.18 2.91
CA VAL A 267 -9.31 8.58 2.46
C VAL A 267 -10.19 8.81 1.22
N ILE A 268 -10.13 7.91 0.23
CA ILE A 268 -10.97 7.99 -0.97
C ILE A 268 -12.46 7.93 -0.61
N ILE A 269 -12.86 7.05 0.30
CA ILE A 269 -14.25 6.93 0.79
C ILE A 269 -14.67 8.21 1.51
N ARG A 270 -13.83 8.76 2.39
CA ARG A 270 -14.13 9.99 3.13
C ARG A 270 -14.20 11.23 2.24
N ILE A 271 -13.59 11.21 1.06
CA ILE A 271 -13.65 12.33 0.11
C ILE A 271 -14.79 12.13 -0.89
N GLY A 272 -14.83 10.98 -1.57
CA GLY A 272 -15.80 10.67 -2.62
C GLY A 272 -17.19 10.30 -2.09
N GLY A 273 -17.27 9.75 -0.88
CA GLY A 273 -18.51 9.30 -0.25
C GLY A 273 -19.22 10.33 0.62
N ARG A 274 -18.73 11.57 0.76
CA ARG A 274 -19.32 12.58 1.67
C ARG A 274 -20.82 12.76 1.47
N GLY A 275 -21.27 12.95 0.23
CA GLY A 275 -22.70 13.10 -0.07
C GLY A 275 -23.53 11.86 0.26
N LEU A 276 -22.92 10.66 0.24
CA LEU A 276 -23.59 9.39 0.56
C LEU A 276 -23.69 9.17 2.08
N LEU A 277 -22.63 9.56 2.81
CA LEU A 277 -22.58 9.51 4.27
C LEU A 277 -23.54 10.53 4.88
N ASP A 278 -23.64 11.73 4.30
CA ASP A 278 -24.60 12.77 4.73
C ASP A 278 -26.06 12.32 4.49
N LEU A 279 -26.33 11.64 3.36
CA LEU A 279 -27.63 11.04 3.07
C LEU A 279 -27.98 9.89 4.02
N ALA A 280 -27.01 9.05 4.39
CA ALA A 280 -27.24 7.96 5.34
C ALA A 280 -27.41 8.45 6.78
N ALA A 281 -26.64 9.47 7.20
CA ALA A 281 -26.80 10.13 8.50
C ALA A 281 -28.17 10.80 8.63
N ALA A 282 -28.71 11.32 7.52
CA ALA A 282 -30.07 11.88 7.48
C ALA A 282 -31.19 10.82 7.58
N LEU A 283 -30.90 9.53 7.37
CA LEU A 283 -31.89 8.45 7.42
C LEU A 283 -32.10 7.86 8.82
N SER A 284 -31.04 7.75 9.64
CA SER A 284 -31.13 7.25 11.03
C SER A 284 -29.85 7.52 11.83
N GLU A 285 -30.00 7.99 13.08
CA GLU A 285 -28.89 8.17 14.03
C GLU A 285 -28.17 6.83 14.33
N ALA A 286 -28.88 5.71 14.29
CA ALA A 286 -28.30 4.39 14.48
C ALA A 286 -27.35 3.98 13.33
N ASP A 287 -27.68 4.35 12.09
CA ASP A 287 -26.83 4.08 10.92
C ASP A 287 -25.59 4.99 10.92
N GLU A 288 -25.73 6.24 11.35
CA GLU A 288 -24.60 7.17 11.50
C GLU A 288 -23.56 6.66 12.52
N VAL A 289 -24.02 6.21 13.69
CA VAL A 289 -23.16 5.64 14.73
C VAL A 289 -22.48 4.36 14.22
N ALA A 290 -23.20 3.48 13.53
CA ALA A 290 -22.63 2.28 12.94
C ALA A 290 -21.55 2.62 11.90
N GLN A 291 -21.80 3.55 10.98
CA GLN A 291 -20.84 3.98 9.96
C GLN A 291 -19.58 4.62 10.57
N THR A 292 -19.73 5.42 11.61
CA THR A 292 -18.62 6.05 12.34
C THR A 292 -17.76 5.01 13.05
N ALA A 293 -18.39 4.04 13.73
CA ALA A 293 -17.69 2.95 14.40
C ALA A 293 -16.92 2.09 13.40
N LEU A 294 -17.51 1.78 12.24
CA LEU A 294 -16.84 1.01 11.17
C LEU A 294 -15.72 1.80 10.53
N GLY A 295 -15.89 3.09 10.30
CA GLY A 295 -14.83 3.96 9.78
C GLY A 295 -13.62 3.96 10.69
N THR A 296 -13.84 4.07 12.00
CA THR A 296 -12.77 3.96 13.01
C THR A 296 -12.11 2.58 12.97
N SER A 297 -12.91 1.51 12.97
CA SER A 297 -12.39 0.13 12.90
C SER A 297 -11.58 -0.15 11.62
N ARG A 298 -12.00 0.37 10.46
CA ARG A 298 -11.26 0.23 9.20
C ARG A 298 -9.92 0.93 9.24
N VAL A 299 -9.85 2.12 9.82
CA VAL A 299 -8.58 2.84 10.03
C VAL A 299 -7.66 2.03 10.94
N ASP A 300 -8.17 1.60 12.09
CA ASP A 300 -7.38 0.81 13.05
C ASP A 300 -6.85 -0.47 12.41
N ASN A 301 -7.69 -1.21 11.70
CA ASN A 301 -7.29 -2.42 10.99
C ASN A 301 -6.23 -2.10 9.92
N GLY A 302 -6.42 -1.02 9.14
CA GLY A 302 -5.44 -0.56 8.15
C GLY A 302 -4.07 -0.23 8.76
N ILE A 303 -4.06 0.39 9.95
CA ILE A 303 -2.85 0.68 10.73
C ILE A 303 -2.17 -0.61 11.19
N TRP A 304 -2.92 -1.57 11.74
CA TRP A 304 -2.38 -2.87 12.14
C TRP A 304 -1.76 -3.62 10.96
N VAL A 305 -2.46 -3.72 9.83
CA VAL A 305 -1.95 -4.37 8.61
C VAL A 305 -0.68 -3.66 8.12
N LEU A 306 -0.64 -2.32 8.16
CA LEU A 306 0.51 -1.52 7.76
C LEU A 306 1.74 -1.87 8.60
N PHE A 307 1.64 -1.77 9.92
CA PHE A 307 2.78 -1.99 10.81
C PHE A 307 3.23 -3.43 10.83
N VAL A 308 2.30 -4.39 10.92
CA VAL A 308 2.64 -5.82 10.96
C VAL A 308 3.23 -6.27 9.63
N GLY A 309 2.69 -5.82 8.49
CA GLY A 309 3.24 -6.14 7.17
C GLY A 309 4.64 -5.58 6.97
N ALA A 310 4.87 -4.33 7.40
CA ALA A 310 6.18 -3.69 7.38
C ALA A 310 7.21 -4.48 8.22
N LEU A 311 6.87 -4.75 9.49
CA LEU A 311 7.72 -5.48 10.42
C LEU A 311 8.01 -6.91 9.92
N THR A 312 7.00 -7.62 9.44
CA THR A 312 7.16 -8.97 8.90
C THR A 312 8.18 -8.98 7.77
N THR A 313 8.02 -8.07 6.80
CA THR A 313 8.92 -7.99 5.64
C THR A 313 10.35 -7.63 6.06
N LEU A 314 10.50 -6.69 7.01
CA LEU A 314 11.79 -6.30 7.55
C LEU A 314 12.49 -7.43 8.31
N ILE A 315 11.76 -8.17 9.15
CA ILE A 315 12.30 -9.30 9.91
C ILE A 315 12.79 -10.38 8.93
N VAL A 316 11.96 -10.76 7.95
CA VAL A 316 12.34 -11.79 6.98
C VAL A 316 13.52 -11.33 6.11
N PHE A 317 13.55 -10.06 5.70
CA PHE A 317 14.68 -9.47 5.00
C PHE A 317 15.96 -9.45 5.86
N GLY A 318 15.88 -9.03 7.11
CA GLY A 318 17.01 -8.98 8.04
C GLY A 318 17.66 -10.34 8.25
N ARG A 319 16.86 -11.41 8.29
CA ARG A 319 17.35 -12.80 8.35
C ARG A 319 18.21 -13.22 7.14
N THR A 320 18.18 -12.45 6.04
CA THR A 320 18.98 -12.74 4.84
C THR A 320 20.30 -11.98 4.74
N LEU A 321 20.59 -11.06 5.66
CA LEU A 321 21.79 -10.22 5.59
C LEU A 321 23.08 -10.92 6.06
N GLY A 322 22.98 -12.08 6.70
CA GLY A 322 24.14 -12.84 7.21
C GLY A 322 24.89 -12.14 8.34
N PRO A 323 25.78 -12.85 9.06
CA PRO A 323 26.70 -12.22 10.01
C PRO A 323 27.61 -11.25 9.28
N ARG A 324 27.90 -10.10 9.88
CA ARG A 324 28.94 -9.20 9.39
C ARG A 324 30.28 -9.95 9.47
N PRO A 325 31.12 -9.96 8.43
CA PRO A 325 32.49 -10.45 8.56
C PRO A 325 33.14 -9.71 9.73
N VAL A 326 33.63 -10.46 10.71
CA VAL A 326 34.56 -9.93 11.68
C VAL A 326 35.89 -9.92 10.94
N ASP A 327 36.42 -8.73 10.68
CA ASP A 327 37.78 -8.63 10.17
C ASP A 327 38.68 -9.11 11.32
N ASP A 328 39.24 -10.33 11.18
CA ASP A 328 40.22 -10.92 12.11
C ASP A 328 41.58 -10.22 11.93
N ASP A 329 41.60 -8.89 12.08
CA ASP A 329 42.80 -8.06 12.01
C ASP A 329 43.03 -7.40 13.37
N GLU A 330 43.37 -8.18 14.40
CA GLU A 330 44.08 -7.71 15.59
C GLU A 330 44.60 -8.93 16.38
N ASP A 331 45.92 -8.99 16.57
CA ASP A 331 46.72 -9.92 17.40
C ASP A 331 47.51 -11.03 16.69
N GLU A 332 48.46 -10.66 15.83
CA GLU A 332 49.72 -11.41 15.73
C GLU A 332 50.88 -10.52 16.25
N PRO A 333 51.32 -10.68 17.51
CA PRO A 333 52.50 -9.96 17.99
C PRO A 333 53.75 -10.53 17.30
N ALA A 334 54.45 -9.67 16.56
CA ALA A 334 55.73 -10.01 15.94
C ALA A 334 56.71 -10.54 17.00
N ALA A 335 57.15 -11.78 16.82
CA ALA A 335 58.23 -12.42 17.58
C ALA A 335 59.58 -12.26 16.87
#